data_AF-A0A836WYK9-F1
#
_entry.id   AF-A0A836WYK9-F1
#
_cell.length_a   1.000
_cell.length_b   1.000
_cell.length_c   1.000
_cell.angle_alpha   90.00
_cell.angle_beta   90.00
_cell.angle_gamma   90.00
#
_symmetry.space_group_name_H-M   'P 1'
#
loop_
_entity.id
_entity.type
_entity.pdbx_description
1 polymer ?
#
loop_
_entity_poly.entity_id
_entity_poly.type
_entity_poly.pdbx_seq_one_letter_code
_entity_poly.pdbx_strand_id
1 'polypeptide(L)' 'MHEVKVFDSSGRLKKVISVKALDRRSQKQIDTPSLFRKNKGPGRPAGKSAKNQAKPETTKN' A
#
# COMPACT_ATOMS: atom_id res chain seq x y z
N MET A 1 -20.05 2.13 -3.27
CA MET A 1 -18.63 2.52 -3.38
C MET A 1 -17.87 1.40 -4.07
N HIS A 2 -16.96 1.68 -5.00
CA HIS A 2 -16.22 0.64 -5.73
C HIS A 2 -14.86 0.38 -5.07
N GLU A 3 -14.56 -0.90 -4.83
CA GLU A 3 -13.32 -1.37 -4.20
C GLU A 3 -12.41 -2.08 -5.21
N VAL A 4 -11.11 -1.96 -5.00
CA VAL A 4 -10.05 -2.54 -5.85
C VAL A 4 -9.18 -3.45 -4.99
N LYS A 5 -9.08 -4.73 -5.39
CA LYS A 5 -8.20 -5.73 -4.78
C LYS A 5 -6.79 -5.58 -5.35
N VAL A 6 -5.80 -5.41 -4.49
CA VAL A 6 -4.38 -5.34 -4.85
C VAL A 6 -3.70 -6.62 -4.41
N PHE A 7 -3.07 -7.30 -5.36
CA PHE A 7 -2.33 -8.54 -5.14
C PHE A 7 -0.82 -8.29 -5.05
N ASP A 8 -0.10 -9.14 -4.34
CA ASP A 8 1.35 -9.16 -4.36
C ASP A 8 1.90 -9.88 -5.63
N SER A 9 3.22 -9.96 -5.76
CA SER A 9 3.86 -10.65 -6.88
C SER A 9 3.63 -12.17 -6.89
N SER A 10 3.17 -12.74 -5.78
CA SER A 10 2.82 -14.15 -5.64
C SER A 10 1.33 -14.41 -5.89
N GLY A 11 0.55 -13.37 -6.26
CA GLY A 11 -0.88 -13.49 -6.52
C GLY A 11 -1.75 -13.54 -5.25
N ARG A 12 -1.18 -13.31 -4.06
CA ARG A 12 -1.95 -13.27 -2.81
C ARG A 12 -2.56 -11.90 -2.59
N LEU A 13 -3.78 -11.87 -2.05
CA LEU A 13 -4.47 -10.62 -1.74
C LEU A 13 -3.66 -9.86 -0.68
N LYS A 14 -3.10 -8.72 -1.08
CA LYS A 14 -2.26 -7.90 -0.22
C LYS A 14 -3.08 -6.84 0.52
N LYS A 15 -4.03 -6.21 -0.17
CA LYS A 15 -4.94 -5.20 0.40
C LYS A 15 -6.14 -4.93 -0.51
N VAL A 16 -7.19 -4.36 0.06
CA VAL A 16 -8.32 -3.78 -0.68
C VAL A 16 -8.28 -2.26 -0.50
N ILE A 17 -8.43 -1.50 -1.58
CA ILE A 17 -8.40 -0.03 -1.57
C ILE A 17 -9.59 0.54 -2.34
N SER A 18 -9.92 1.81 -2.11
CA SER A 18 -10.89 2.50 -2.97
C SER A 18 -10.26 2.90 -4.30
N VAL A 19 -11.09 3.06 -5.34
CA VAL A 19 -10.65 3.57 -6.66
C VAL A 19 -9.96 4.94 -6.50
N LYS A 20 -10.53 5.84 -5.69
CA LYS A 20 -9.94 7.15 -5.40
C LYS A 20 -8.50 7.07 -4.85
N ALA A 21 -8.21 6.03 -4.05
CA ALA A 21 -6.86 5.82 -3.52
C ALA A 21 -5.89 5.29 -4.59
N LEU A 22 -6.38 4.53 -5.56
CA LEU A 22 -5.60 4.09 -6.73
C LEU A 22 -5.24 5.30 -7.61
N ASP A 23 -6.21 6.15 -7.93
CA ASP A 23 -6.00 7.32 -8.80
C ASP A 23 -4.99 8.29 -8.20
N ARG A 24 -5.13 8.60 -6.90
CA ARG A 24 -4.16 9.43 -6.16
C ARG A 24 -2.74 8.87 -6.21
N ARG A 25 -2.59 7.54 -6.23
CA ARG A 25 -1.27 6.91 -6.34
C ARG A 25 -0.72 7.05 -7.75
N SER A 26 -1.55 6.88 -8.77
CA SER A 26 -1.17 7.07 -10.17
C SER A 26 -0.66 8.50 -10.39
N GLN A 27 -1.42 9.50 -9.91
CA GLN A 27 -1.03 10.90 -10.01
C GLN A 27 0.32 11.17 -9.33
N LYS A 28 0.54 10.65 -8.11
CA LYS A 28 1.82 10.80 -7.41
C LYS A 28 2.99 10.14 -8.14
N GLN A 29 2.76 9.04 -8.86
CA GLN A 29 3.79 8.40 -9.67
C GLN A 29 4.19 9.27 -10.86
N ILE A 30 3.24 10.00 -11.45
CA ILE A 30 3.47 10.95 -12.53
C ILE A 30 4.19 12.19 -12.00
N ASP A 31 3.70 12.79 -10.92
CA ASP A 31 4.25 14.04 -10.37
C ASP A 31 5.64 13.83 -9.73
N THR A 32 5.84 12.68 -9.08
CA THR A 32 7.04 12.40 -8.26
C THR A 32 7.55 10.96 -8.48
N PRO A 33 8.01 10.59 -9.69
CA PRO A 33 8.39 9.22 -10.02
C PRO A 33 9.55 8.69 -9.16
N SER A 34 10.42 9.58 -8.67
CA SER A 34 11.58 9.24 -7.81
C SER A 34 11.19 8.50 -6.54
N LEU A 35 10.02 8.78 -5.94
CA LEU A 35 9.53 8.13 -4.72
C LEU A 35 9.20 6.64 -4.91
N PHE A 36 8.98 6.22 -6.16
CA PHE A 36 8.56 4.87 -6.51
C PHE A 36 9.66 4.04 -7.18
N ARG A 37 10.86 4.60 -7.36
CA ARG A 37 12.01 3.86 -7.88
C ARG A 37 12.41 2.78 -6.87
N LYS A 38 12.51 1.52 -7.32
CA LYS A 38 12.89 0.35 -6.51
C LYS A 38 14.37 0.36 -6.10
N ASN A 39 15.16 1.33 -6.55
CA ASN A 39 16.61 1.39 -6.39
C ASN A 39 17.06 1.95 -5.03
N LYS A 40 16.32 1.70 -3.96
CA LYS A 40 16.94 1.76 -2.63
C LYS A 40 17.74 0.47 -2.50
N GLY A 41 19.05 0.56 -2.71
CA GLY A 41 19.97 -0.53 -2.43
C GLY A 41 19.79 -1.09 -1.01
N PRO A 42 20.38 -2.24 -0.70
CA PRO A 42 20.24 -2.88 0.60
C PRO A 42 20.92 -2.01 1.67
N GLY A 43 20.20 -1.07 2.29
CA GLY A 43 20.82 -0.22 3.31
C GLY A 43 20.16 1.12 3.59
N ARG A 44 18.90 1.11 4.03
CA ARG A 44 18.45 1.90 5.20
C ARG A 44 16.96 1.64 5.43
N PRO A 45 16.57 1.09 6.59
CA PRO A 45 15.16 1.15 6.97
C PRO A 45 14.80 2.62 7.06
N ALA A 46 13.83 3.08 6.25
CA ALA A 46 13.14 4.31 6.53
C ALA A 46 12.61 4.15 7.96
N GLY A 47 13.07 5.01 8.88
CA GLY A 47 12.73 4.94 10.29
C GLY A 47 11.24 4.67 10.45
N LYS A 48 10.91 3.64 11.22
CA LYS A 48 9.53 3.26 11.51
C LYS A 48 8.79 4.49 12.06
N SER A 49 8.03 5.18 11.22
CA SER A 49 6.94 6.02 11.73
C SER A 49 5.82 5.07 12.11
N ALA A 50 5.85 4.63 13.37
CA ALA A 50 4.76 3.90 13.99
C ALA A 50 3.49 4.78 13.96
N LYS A 51 2.43 4.27 13.30
CA LYS A 51 0.98 4.59 13.45
C LYS A 51 0.31 4.05 12.16
N ASN A 52 -0.66 3.15 12.15
CA ASN A 52 -1.60 2.69 13.15
C ASN A 52 -1.92 1.21 12.93
N GLN A 53 -1.77 0.47 14.04
CA GLN A 53 -2.60 -0.61 14.56
C GLN A 53 -3.60 -1.28 13.59
N ALA A 54 -3.38 -2.60 13.46
CA ALA A 54 -4.39 -3.58 13.14
C ALA A 54 -5.67 -3.35 13.94
N LYS A 55 -6.83 -3.47 13.29
CA LYS A 55 -8.08 -3.76 13.98
C LYS A 55 -8.35 -5.26 13.81
N PRO A 56 -8.46 -6.03 14.90
CA PRO A 56 -8.55 -7.48 14.86
C PRO A 56 -9.92 -7.95 14.35
N GLU A 57 -9.90 -9.07 13.64
CA GLU A 57 -11.05 -9.96 13.52
C GLU A 57 -11.55 -10.33 14.91
N THR A 58 -12.85 -10.11 15.14
CA THR A 58 -13.57 -10.81 16.21
C THR A 58 -14.82 -11.42 15.59
N THR A 59 -14.71 -12.69 15.22
CA THR A 59 -15.84 -13.62 15.20
C THR A 59 -16.26 -13.89 16.64
N LYS A 60 -17.56 -13.84 16.94
CA LYS A 60 -18.25 -14.74 17.89
C LYS A 60 -19.77 -14.51 17.84
N ASN A 61 -20.44 -15.62 17.52
CA ASN A 61 -21.79 -16.12 17.78
C ASN A 61 -22.94 -15.13 18.02
#